data_AF-A0A1M4TWS8-F1
#
_entry.id   AF-A0A1M4TWS8-F1
#
_cell.length_a   1.000
_cell.length_b   1.000
_cell.length_c   1.000
_cell.angle_alpha   90.00
_cell.angle_beta   90.00
_cell.angle_gamma   90.00
#
_symmetry.space_group_name_H-M   'P 1'
#
loop_
_entity.id
_entity.type
_entity.pdbx_description
1 polymer ?
#
loop_
_entity_poly.entity_id
_entity_poly.type
_entity_poly.pdbx_seq_one_letter_code
_entity_poly.pdbx_strand_id
1 'polypeptide(L)'
;MGEKIRLYMEDWLYNSGLVGFYNILEHAEDNVKIDKNYIEFELENLIRFEEKYFKYFTDKYKDIFSLNKILSFEEFIDKQEENNFEEFDGKKLESMNKYISDVVKKQIKSNSYKSAYELIDSPVDVLELEKSLKTIKLKKKQEISEILPEIKDRFTILKEIIEYMKLEKSQKYIGAKNAMYTIIKNGWNGVCFLNPQTKEKDMYIDYKNYFIEPAIEYLNIDKSKFKYNCFSCDKSMKDFSNDLSFLNSTGFDVSRKSSHVWEFQNDIAVCPICKLVYSCVPAGISYLYDKGIYINDNSSMRNAIDINNKIYMEIYKQNRDDKKLTYKALVESINEEYNDKIKYELADIQLIRYEDEKYRFNILSRKSLEIIKASEDDLNKLINCGFKEINTYFNVYELVIDRLLNSQNMFTLVQKMLHYKLSKPKDSHYNSFHVIRILRINTRFLKGVGCMKGVYKDIVRDGNDEGKKLREKYRSKGAIDKLSGISYRLLNSLKTNNVDSFMDTLLNCYLYVKSSVPEIFLDALKNEERFKTIGYAFVAGLIEGKKENNNDNENGGKDNE
;
A
#
# COMPACT_ATOMS: atom_id res chain seq x y z
N MET A 1 19.44 12.49 -38.47
CA MET A 1 19.36 11.39 -37.49
C MET A 1 19.94 11.93 -36.21
N GLY A 2 19.11 12.11 -35.18
CA GLY A 2 19.54 12.65 -33.89
C GLY A 2 20.53 11.71 -33.18
N GLU A 3 21.24 12.24 -32.20
CA GLU A 3 22.11 11.44 -31.34
C GLU A 3 21.25 10.50 -30.48
N LYS A 4 21.52 9.19 -30.58
CA LYS A 4 20.78 8.16 -29.84
C LYS A 4 21.37 7.99 -28.44
N ILE A 5 20.54 8.16 -27.43
CA ILE A 5 20.94 8.12 -26.02
C ILE A 5 20.48 6.80 -25.40
N ARG A 6 21.42 6.03 -24.86
CA ARG A 6 21.13 4.77 -24.16
C ARG A 6 21.22 4.93 -22.65
N LEU A 7 20.26 4.34 -21.95
CA LEU A 7 20.19 4.23 -20.50
C LEU A 7 20.03 2.76 -20.11
N TYR A 8 21.01 2.22 -19.40
CA TYR A 8 21.06 0.81 -19.01
C TYR A 8 20.50 0.61 -17.61
N MET A 9 19.87 -0.54 -17.40
CA MET A 9 19.45 -0.97 -16.07
C MET A 9 20.63 -1.09 -15.11
N GLU A 10 20.39 -0.74 -13.86
CA GLU A 10 21.37 -0.72 -12.77
C GLU A 10 20.68 -1.15 -11.45
N ASP A 11 20.65 -0.31 -10.42
CA ASP A 11 20.02 -0.58 -9.13
C ASP A 11 18.49 -0.44 -9.19
N TRP A 12 17.81 -0.90 -8.13
CA TRP A 12 16.35 -0.90 -8.07
C TRP A 12 15.73 0.50 -8.23
N LEU A 13 16.38 1.53 -7.69
CA LEU A 13 15.87 2.90 -7.69
C LEU A 13 16.08 3.53 -9.06
N TYR A 14 17.27 3.37 -9.66
CA TYR A 14 17.51 3.79 -11.03
C TYR A 14 16.59 3.07 -12.01
N ASN A 15 16.41 1.75 -11.86
CA ASN A 15 15.48 0.96 -12.68
C ASN A 15 14.04 1.45 -12.55
N SER A 16 13.59 1.80 -11.34
CA SER A 16 12.26 2.40 -11.16
C SER A 16 12.16 3.77 -11.86
N GLY A 17 13.23 4.57 -11.84
CA GLY A 17 13.32 5.80 -12.61
C GLY A 17 13.29 5.58 -14.12
N LEU A 18 13.96 4.54 -14.63
CA LEU A 18 13.95 4.16 -16.04
C LEU A 18 12.58 3.69 -16.51
N VAL A 19 11.91 2.84 -15.73
CA VAL A 19 10.53 2.42 -16.00
C VAL A 19 9.62 3.65 -16.01
N GLY A 20 9.80 4.57 -15.06
CA GLY A 20 9.03 5.81 -15.02
C GLY A 20 9.28 6.73 -16.21
N PHE A 21 10.54 6.89 -16.61
CA PHE A 21 10.92 7.68 -17.78
C PHE A 21 10.32 7.07 -19.06
N TYR A 22 10.42 5.75 -19.23
CA TYR A 22 9.77 5.02 -20.31
C TYR A 22 8.25 5.26 -20.31
N ASN A 23 7.58 5.08 -19.17
CA ASN A 23 6.13 5.25 -19.05
C ASN A 23 5.67 6.66 -19.45
N ILE A 24 6.42 7.69 -19.09
CA ILE A 24 6.12 9.09 -19.46
C ILE A 24 6.23 9.30 -20.97
N LEU A 25 7.29 8.77 -21.59
CA LEU A 25 7.50 8.88 -23.03
C LEU A 25 6.48 8.05 -23.82
N GLU A 26 6.22 6.81 -23.42
CA GLU A 26 5.20 5.96 -24.03
C GLU A 26 3.81 6.61 -23.98
N HIS A 27 3.45 7.21 -22.84
CA HIS A 27 2.20 7.95 -22.69
C HIS A 27 2.12 9.20 -23.58
N ALA A 28 3.26 9.81 -23.91
CA ALA A 28 3.35 10.92 -24.84
C ALA A 28 3.42 10.48 -26.32
N GLU A 29 3.29 9.18 -26.59
CA GLU A 29 3.43 8.56 -27.92
C GLU A 29 4.81 8.79 -28.56
N ASP A 30 5.83 8.99 -27.72
CA ASP A 30 7.21 9.13 -28.15
C ASP A 30 7.82 7.77 -28.55
N ASN A 31 8.66 7.77 -29.58
CA ASN A 31 9.38 6.57 -29.99
C ASN A 31 10.54 6.28 -29.04
N VAL A 32 10.43 5.21 -28.25
CA VAL A 32 11.49 4.71 -27.37
C VAL A 32 11.75 3.26 -27.69
N LYS A 33 13.00 2.94 -28.03
CA LYS A 33 13.41 1.55 -28.29
C LYS A 33 13.72 0.87 -26.97
N ILE A 34 13.12 -0.30 -26.75
CA ILE A 34 13.45 -1.20 -25.64
C ILE A 34 14.34 -2.31 -26.18
N ASP A 35 15.39 -2.64 -25.44
CA ASP A 35 16.22 -3.82 -25.69
C ASP A 35 16.37 -4.61 -24.37
N LYS A 36 17.25 -5.62 -24.33
CA LYS A 36 17.35 -6.54 -23.19
C LYS A 36 17.51 -5.80 -21.86
N ASN A 37 18.48 -4.91 -21.72
CA ASN A 37 18.79 -4.24 -20.46
C ASN A 37 18.91 -2.71 -20.58
N TYR A 38 18.32 -2.11 -21.61
CA TYR A 38 18.37 -0.66 -21.81
C TYR A 38 17.15 -0.12 -22.55
N ILE A 39 16.94 1.18 -22.41
CA ILE A 39 16.10 1.99 -23.29
C ILE A 39 16.97 2.93 -24.13
N GLU A 40 16.54 3.20 -25.36
CA GLU A 40 17.19 4.14 -26.29
C GLU A 40 16.16 5.16 -26.80
N PHE A 41 16.52 6.44 -26.71
CA PHE A 41 15.69 7.58 -27.11
C PHE A 41 16.53 8.66 -27.81
N GLU A 42 15.89 9.67 -28.41
CA GLU A 42 16.52 10.80 -29.09
C GLU A 42 16.34 12.10 -28.28
N LEU A 43 17.22 13.09 -28.49
CA LEU A 43 17.19 14.35 -27.72
C LEU A 43 15.82 15.07 -27.83
N GLU A 44 15.16 14.94 -28.97
CA GLU A 44 13.84 15.48 -29.27
C GLU A 44 12.77 14.97 -28.29
N ASN A 45 12.92 13.78 -27.71
CA ASN A 45 11.99 13.27 -26.70
C ASN A 45 12.02 14.11 -25.41
N LEU A 46 13.08 14.87 -25.14
CA LEU A 46 13.17 15.78 -24.00
C LEU A 46 12.47 17.14 -24.24
N ILE A 47 12.02 17.43 -25.46
CA ILE A 47 11.29 18.66 -25.76
C ILE A 47 9.94 18.62 -25.04
N ARG A 48 9.65 19.70 -24.27
CA ARG A 48 8.44 19.83 -23.45
C ARG A 48 8.22 18.65 -22.49
N PHE A 49 9.30 18.03 -22.03
CA PHE A 49 9.20 16.86 -21.15
C PHE A 49 8.49 17.18 -19.83
N GLU A 50 8.52 18.43 -19.35
CA GLU A 50 7.74 18.91 -18.20
C GLU A 50 6.23 18.73 -18.40
N GLU A 51 5.73 18.98 -19.62
CA GLU A 51 4.32 18.79 -19.96
C GLU A 51 3.98 17.29 -20.00
N LYS A 52 4.84 16.47 -20.61
CA LYS A 52 4.70 15.01 -20.67
C LYS A 52 4.67 14.40 -19.25
N TYR A 53 5.58 14.87 -18.40
CA TYR A 53 5.75 14.43 -17.01
C TYR A 53 4.46 14.64 -16.21
N PHE A 54 3.96 15.88 -16.14
CA PHE A 54 2.74 16.16 -15.37
C PHE A 54 1.50 15.53 -15.99
N LYS A 55 1.39 15.54 -17.33
CA LYS A 55 0.26 14.92 -18.04
C LYS A 55 0.14 13.43 -17.74
N TYR A 56 1.27 12.70 -17.72
CA TYR A 56 1.28 11.30 -17.33
C TYR A 56 0.68 11.08 -15.93
N PHE A 57 1.07 11.88 -14.93
CA PHE A 57 0.51 11.73 -13.58
C PHE A 57 -0.96 12.11 -13.49
N THR A 58 -1.38 13.18 -14.17
CA THR A 58 -2.79 13.62 -14.16
C THR A 58 -3.71 12.63 -14.82
N ASP A 59 -3.26 11.99 -15.89
CA ASP A 59 -4.06 11.01 -16.63
C ASP A 59 -4.04 9.66 -15.90
N LYS A 60 -2.87 9.21 -15.44
CA LYS A 60 -2.72 7.92 -14.74
C LYS A 60 -3.47 7.92 -13.40
N TYR A 61 -3.24 8.91 -12.54
CA TYR A 61 -3.75 8.90 -11.16
C TYR A 61 -5.02 9.73 -10.94
N LYS A 62 -5.76 10.06 -12.03
CA LYS A 62 -6.94 10.92 -12.01
C LYS A 62 -7.94 10.54 -10.91
N ASP A 63 -8.22 9.26 -10.75
CA ASP A 63 -9.29 8.77 -9.87
C ASP A 63 -9.06 9.04 -8.37
N ILE A 64 -7.80 9.15 -7.94
CA ILE A 64 -7.47 9.41 -6.53
C ILE A 64 -7.28 10.90 -6.23
N PHE A 65 -7.23 11.75 -7.27
CA PHE A 65 -7.03 13.18 -7.13
C PHE A 65 -8.27 13.88 -6.59
N SER A 66 -8.05 14.86 -5.71
CA SER A 66 -9.16 15.63 -5.15
C SER A 66 -9.88 16.47 -6.18
N LEU A 67 -9.22 16.83 -7.28
CA LEU A 67 -9.83 17.49 -8.42
C LEU A 67 -10.92 16.62 -9.04
N ASN A 68 -10.62 15.34 -9.32
CA ASN A 68 -11.61 14.41 -9.90
C ASN A 68 -12.78 14.15 -8.95
N LYS A 69 -12.53 14.11 -7.63
CA LYS A 69 -13.59 14.01 -6.62
C LYS A 69 -14.56 15.19 -6.62
N ILE A 70 -14.10 16.38 -7.03
CA ILE A 70 -14.98 17.55 -7.19
C ILE A 70 -15.79 17.43 -8.49
N LEU A 71 -15.14 17.03 -9.58
CA LEU A 71 -15.79 16.90 -10.89
C LEU A 71 -16.86 15.80 -10.90
N SER A 72 -16.58 14.64 -10.28
CA SER A 72 -17.50 13.49 -10.31
C SER A 72 -18.84 13.73 -9.62
N PHE A 73 -18.95 14.79 -8.81
CA PHE A 73 -20.22 15.16 -8.18
C PHE A 73 -21.22 15.78 -9.17
N GLU A 74 -20.76 16.20 -10.35
CA GLU A 74 -21.64 16.69 -11.42
C GLU A 74 -22.70 15.64 -11.81
N GLU A 75 -22.30 14.37 -11.96
CA GLU A 75 -23.23 13.28 -12.29
C GLU A 75 -24.35 13.15 -11.24
N PHE A 76 -24.04 13.38 -9.97
CA PHE A 76 -25.04 13.37 -8.91
C PHE A 76 -26.02 14.53 -9.07
N ILE A 77 -25.52 15.74 -9.36
CA ILE A 77 -26.33 16.94 -9.56
C ILE A 77 -27.25 16.75 -10.76
N ASP A 78 -26.71 16.38 -11.92
CA ASP A 78 -27.48 16.24 -13.16
C ASP A 78 -28.60 15.20 -13.01
N LYS A 79 -28.31 14.06 -12.37
CA LYS A 79 -29.32 13.05 -12.06
C LYS A 79 -30.47 13.58 -11.19
N GLN A 80 -30.18 14.47 -10.24
CA GLN A 80 -31.21 15.07 -9.39
C GLN A 80 -32.01 16.17 -10.13
N GLU A 81 -31.41 16.85 -11.10
CA GLU A 81 -32.12 17.83 -11.92
C GLU A 81 -33.00 17.14 -12.96
N GLU A 82 -32.50 16.10 -13.62
CA GLU A 82 -33.25 15.29 -14.61
C GLU A 82 -34.50 14.63 -14.00
N ASN A 83 -34.40 14.14 -12.77
CA ASN A 83 -35.55 13.54 -12.06
C ASN A 83 -36.39 14.57 -11.30
N ASN A 84 -36.19 15.87 -11.53
CA ASN A 84 -36.90 16.96 -10.84
C ASN A 84 -36.90 16.85 -9.31
N PHE A 85 -35.84 16.26 -8.74
CA PHE A 85 -35.68 16.02 -7.30
C PHE A 85 -36.73 15.09 -6.68
N GLU A 86 -37.49 14.32 -7.47
CA GLU A 86 -38.57 13.44 -6.99
C GLU A 86 -38.08 12.42 -5.96
N GLU A 87 -36.86 11.91 -6.13
CA GLU A 87 -36.25 10.95 -5.21
C GLU A 87 -35.30 11.60 -4.18
N PHE A 88 -35.29 12.92 -4.05
CA PHE A 88 -34.35 13.59 -3.14
C PHE A 88 -34.82 13.47 -1.69
N ASP A 89 -34.02 12.83 -0.83
CA ASP A 89 -34.36 12.54 0.56
C ASP A 89 -33.34 13.10 1.56
N GLY A 90 -33.59 12.88 2.85
CA GLY A 90 -32.70 13.32 3.92
C GLY A 90 -31.29 12.69 3.84
N LYS A 91 -31.17 11.45 3.34
CA LYS A 91 -29.88 10.78 3.17
C LYS A 91 -29.05 11.45 2.09
N LYS A 92 -29.65 11.74 0.93
CA LYS A 92 -29.00 12.50 -0.16
C LYS A 92 -28.60 13.90 0.29
N LEU A 93 -29.42 14.56 1.11
CA LEU A 93 -29.06 15.84 1.72
C LEU A 93 -27.82 15.72 2.64
N GLU A 94 -27.78 14.70 3.49
CA GLU A 94 -26.61 14.42 4.34
C GLU A 94 -25.35 14.14 3.49
N SER A 95 -25.47 13.33 2.44
CA SER A 95 -24.37 13.07 1.49
C SER A 95 -23.89 14.35 0.80
N MET A 96 -24.80 15.20 0.33
CA MET A 96 -24.46 16.51 -0.26
C MET A 96 -23.76 17.41 0.75
N ASN A 97 -24.25 17.49 1.99
CA ASN A 97 -23.64 18.30 3.03
C ASN A 97 -22.22 17.81 3.39
N LYS A 98 -22.03 16.49 3.49
CA LYS A 98 -20.72 15.86 3.70
C LYS A 98 -19.77 16.15 2.54
N TYR A 99 -20.26 16.06 1.31
CA TYR A 99 -19.50 16.45 0.11
C TYR A 99 -19.07 17.93 0.15
N ILE A 100 -19.99 18.84 0.48
CA ILE A 100 -19.69 20.27 0.63
C ILE A 100 -18.58 20.48 1.68
N SER A 101 -18.71 19.91 2.88
CA SER A 101 -17.76 20.16 3.98
C SER A 101 -16.41 19.48 3.76
N ASP A 102 -16.43 18.18 3.42
CA ASP A 102 -15.26 17.31 3.53
C ASP A 102 -14.47 17.26 2.23
N VAL A 103 -15.11 17.59 1.11
CA VAL A 103 -14.49 17.64 -0.23
C VAL A 103 -14.36 19.09 -0.67
N VAL A 104 -15.43 19.75 -1.11
CA VAL A 104 -15.35 21.03 -1.82
C VAL A 104 -14.66 22.11 -0.99
N LYS A 105 -15.19 22.41 0.21
CA LYS A 105 -14.67 23.49 1.06
C LYS A 105 -13.24 23.22 1.53
N LYS A 106 -12.95 21.97 1.90
CA LYS A 106 -11.63 21.54 2.35
C LYS A 106 -10.57 21.71 1.26
N GLN A 107 -10.87 21.29 0.03
CA GLN A 107 -9.92 21.31 -1.07
C GLN A 107 -9.70 22.73 -1.60
N ILE A 108 -10.77 23.50 -1.81
CA ILE A 108 -10.67 24.87 -2.31
C ILE A 108 -9.83 25.76 -1.38
N LYS A 109 -9.93 25.54 -0.06
CA LYS A 109 -9.17 26.28 0.95
C LYS A 109 -7.73 25.82 1.15
N SER A 110 -7.35 24.68 0.57
CA SER A 110 -6.01 24.12 0.75
C SER A 110 -4.95 25.08 0.20
N ASN A 111 -3.81 25.18 0.89
CA ASN A 111 -2.68 26.02 0.44
C ASN A 111 -2.19 25.60 -0.96
N SER A 112 -2.30 24.30 -1.25
CA SER A 112 -1.98 23.73 -2.55
C SER A 112 -2.82 24.35 -3.67
N TYR A 113 -4.15 24.37 -3.53
CA TYR A 113 -5.05 24.93 -4.54
C TYR A 113 -4.95 26.46 -4.62
N LYS A 114 -4.86 27.14 -3.47
CA LYS A 114 -4.67 28.59 -3.43
C LYS A 114 -3.48 29.06 -4.25
N SER A 115 -2.36 28.33 -4.17
CA SER A 115 -1.16 28.65 -4.96
C SER A 115 -1.35 28.45 -6.47
N ALA A 116 -2.28 27.58 -6.89
CA ALA A 116 -2.58 27.35 -8.31
C ALA A 116 -3.53 28.41 -8.89
N TYR A 117 -4.43 28.99 -8.09
CA TYR A 117 -5.36 30.02 -8.57
C TYR A 117 -4.65 31.25 -9.13
N GLU A 118 -3.46 31.58 -8.61
CA GLU A 118 -2.62 32.68 -9.12
C GLU A 118 -2.13 32.45 -10.57
N LEU A 119 -2.17 31.21 -11.06
CA LEU A 119 -1.77 30.80 -12.41
C LEU A 119 -2.97 30.58 -13.34
N ILE A 120 -4.19 30.65 -12.81
CA ILE A 120 -5.44 30.42 -13.54
C ILE A 120 -6.09 31.77 -13.82
N ASP A 121 -6.07 32.16 -15.09
CA ASP A 121 -6.73 33.38 -15.55
C ASP A 121 -8.23 33.12 -15.70
N SER A 122 -9.03 33.58 -14.74
CA SER A 122 -10.48 33.43 -14.72
C SER A 122 -11.12 34.55 -13.91
N PRO A 123 -12.26 35.10 -14.36
CA PRO A 123 -13.00 36.12 -13.61
C PRO A 123 -13.75 35.55 -12.40
N VAL A 124 -13.84 34.22 -12.28
CA VAL A 124 -14.56 33.55 -11.20
C VAL A 124 -13.69 33.48 -9.94
N ASP A 125 -14.15 34.10 -8.85
CA ASP A 125 -13.54 33.94 -7.53
C ASP A 125 -14.08 32.70 -6.83
N VAL A 126 -13.36 31.59 -7.00
CA VAL A 126 -13.71 30.30 -6.39
C VAL A 126 -13.67 30.33 -4.85
N LEU A 127 -12.91 31.24 -4.24
CA LEU A 127 -12.87 31.39 -2.77
C LEU A 127 -14.13 32.10 -2.26
N GLU A 128 -14.69 33.06 -2.99
CA GLU A 128 -15.98 33.66 -2.66
C GLU A 128 -17.14 32.67 -2.85
N LEU A 129 -17.13 31.87 -3.94
CA LEU A 129 -18.09 30.79 -4.13
C LEU A 129 -18.07 29.81 -2.95
N GLU A 130 -16.88 29.39 -2.51
CA GLU A 130 -16.72 28.52 -1.34
C GLU A 130 -17.27 29.12 -0.04
N LYS A 131 -17.10 30.43 0.18
CA LYS A 131 -17.65 31.14 1.35
C LYS A 131 -19.17 31.15 1.34
N SER A 132 -19.77 31.35 0.16
CA SER A 132 -21.21 31.36 -0.04
C SER A 132 -21.83 29.95 0.14
N LEU A 133 -21.08 28.90 -0.21
CA LEU A 133 -21.51 27.51 -0.13
C LEU A 133 -21.62 27.02 1.34
N LYS A 134 -22.83 27.00 1.88
CA LYS A 134 -23.12 26.55 3.26
C LYS A 134 -23.94 25.26 3.27
N THR A 135 -23.70 24.41 4.27
CA THR A 135 -24.52 23.21 4.48
C THR A 135 -25.94 23.59 4.90
N ILE A 136 -26.91 22.77 4.51
CA ILE A 136 -28.33 22.97 4.83
C ILE A 136 -28.69 22.10 6.03
N LYS A 137 -29.34 22.67 7.04
CA LYS A 137 -29.80 21.91 8.23
C LYS A 137 -31.30 21.67 8.13
N LEU A 138 -31.71 20.41 8.03
CA LEU A 138 -33.11 20.03 8.10
C LEU A 138 -33.61 20.12 9.54
N LYS A 139 -34.65 20.92 9.81
CA LYS A 139 -35.29 20.97 11.13
C LYS A 139 -36.18 19.74 11.33
N LYS A 140 -36.37 19.29 12.58
CA LYS A 140 -37.11 18.05 12.96
C LYS A 140 -38.55 17.90 12.42
N LYS A 141 -39.14 18.94 11.79
CA LYS A 141 -40.51 18.95 11.25
C LYS A 141 -40.61 19.55 9.85
N GLN A 142 -39.48 19.82 9.21
CA GLN A 142 -39.43 20.48 7.90
C GLN A 142 -39.32 19.42 6.81
N GLU A 143 -40.15 19.50 5.78
CA GLU A 143 -40.06 18.60 4.63
C GLU A 143 -38.97 19.05 3.65
N ILE A 144 -38.44 18.10 2.86
CA ILE A 144 -37.45 18.38 1.81
C ILE A 144 -38.01 19.38 0.78
N SER A 145 -39.30 19.28 0.47
CA SER A 145 -40.02 20.17 -0.44
C SER A 145 -39.91 21.65 -0.04
N GLU A 146 -39.87 21.95 1.26
CA GLU A 146 -39.77 23.31 1.81
C GLU A 146 -38.37 23.92 1.62
N ILE A 147 -37.32 23.09 1.55
CA ILE A 147 -35.92 23.54 1.37
C ILE A 147 -35.41 23.31 -0.06
N LEU A 148 -36.25 22.81 -0.96
CA LEU A 148 -35.87 22.55 -2.35
C LEU A 148 -35.26 23.79 -3.06
N PRO A 149 -35.76 25.03 -2.85
CA PRO A 149 -35.10 26.22 -3.39
C PRO A 149 -33.66 26.40 -2.89
N GLU A 150 -33.39 26.13 -1.60
CA GLU A 150 -32.05 26.20 -1.04
C GLU A 150 -31.13 25.11 -1.62
N ILE A 151 -31.65 23.90 -1.83
CA ILE A 151 -30.90 22.81 -2.46
C ILE A 151 -30.50 23.20 -3.89
N LYS A 152 -31.44 23.73 -4.68
CA LYS A 152 -31.18 24.20 -6.04
C LYS A 152 -30.14 25.31 -6.07
N ASP A 153 -30.22 26.28 -5.15
CA ASP A 153 -29.20 27.33 -5.00
C ASP A 153 -27.80 26.76 -4.70
N ARG A 154 -27.69 25.73 -3.83
CA ARG A 154 -26.41 25.05 -3.59
C ARG A 154 -25.90 24.31 -4.82
N PHE A 155 -26.77 23.68 -5.60
CA PHE A 155 -26.39 23.03 -6.85
C PHE A 155 -25.86 24.02 -7.88
N THR A 156 -26.49 25.19 -8.03
CA THR A 156 -25.98 26.26 -8.91
C THR A 156 -24.55 26.66 -8.53
N ILE A 157 -24.29 26.94 -7.25
CA ILE A 157 -22.94 27.30 -6.78
C ILE A 157 -21.95 26.15 -7.00
N LEU A 158 -22.37 24.90 -6.76
CA LEU A 158 -21.54 23.72 -7.01
C LEU A 158 -21.21 23.56 -8.50
N LYS A 159 -22.16 23.78 -9.40
CA LYS A 159 -21.94 23.77 -10.85
C LYS A 159 -20.96 24.85 -11.28
N GLU A 160 -21.06 26.07 -10.76
CA GLU A 160 -20.09 27.14 -11.05
C GLU A 160 -18.67 26.75 -10.61
N ILE A 161 -18.53 26.14 -9.42
CA ILE A 161 -17.25 25.60 -8.95
C ILE A 161 -16.74 24.49 -9.89
N ILE A 162 -17.60 23.55 -10.29
CA ILE A 162 -17.24 22.45 -11.18
C ILE A 162 -16.78 22.98 -12.55
N GLU A 163 -17.49 23.94 -13.13
CA GLU A 163 -17.11 24.59 -14.39
C GLU A 163 -15.76 25.30 -14.28
N TYR A 164 -15.51 26.02 -13.17
CA TYR A 164 -14.19 26.58 -12.91
C TYR A 164 -13.11 25.49 -12.88
N MET A 165 -13.38 24.36 -12.23
CA MET A 165 -12.43 23.25 -12.15
C MET A 165 -12.18 22.62 -13.51
N LYS A 166 -13.15 22.59 -14.43
CA LYS A 166 -13.02 22.05 -15.80
C LYS A 166 -12.17 22.89 -16.75
N LEU A 167 -11.95 24.17 -16.44
CA LEU A 167 -11.08 25.03 -17.26
C LEU A 167 -9.73 24.37 -17.52
N GLU A 168 -9.19 24.52 -18.74
CA GLU A 168 -7.91 23.90 -19.14
C GLU A 168 -6.78 24.25 -18.17
N LYS A 169 -6.66 25.53 -17.79
CA LYS A 169 -5.66 25.99 -16.80
C LYS A 169 -5.90 25.40 -15.40
N SER A 170 -7.16 25.24 -14.99
CA SER A 170 -7.51 24.60 -13.71
C SER A 170 -7.07 23.14 -13.72
N GLN A 171 -7.42 22.39 -14.77
CA GLN A 171 -6.97 21.01 -14.94
C GLN A 171 -5.45 20.90 -14.93
N LYS A 172 -4.76 21.81 -15.64
CA LYS A 172 -3.29 21.84 -15.70
C LYS A 172 -2.63 22.09 -14.34
N TYR A 173 -2.98 23.20 -13.68
CA TYR A 173 -2.28 23.64 -12.47
C TYR A 173 -2.78 22.95 -11.20
N ILE A 174 -4.10 22.76 -11.04
CA ILE A 174 -4.64 22.02 -9.90
C ILE A 174 -4.31 20.53 -10.02
N GLY A 175 -4.40 19.96 -11.23
CA GLY A 175 -3.96 18.60 -11.52
C GLY A 175 -2.49 18.37 -11.17
N ALA A 176 -1.60 19.28 -11.59
CA ALA A 176 -0.19 19.21 -11.22
C ALA A 176 0.03 19.28 -9.70
N LYS A 177 -0.68 20.18 -8.98
CA LYS A 177 -0.64 20.23 -7.51
C LYS A 177 -1.12 18.93 -6.87
N ASN A 178 -2.15 18.30 -7.42
CA ASN A 178 -2.63 16.99 -6.93
C ASN A 178 -1.54 15.92 -7.14
N ALA A 179 -0.91 15.88 -8.32
CA ALA A 179 0.19 14.96 -8.62
C ALA A 179 1.40 15.16 -7.69
N MET A 180 1.82 16.42 -7.49
CA MET A 180 2.95 16.80 -6.63
C MET A 180 2.81 16.22 -5.23
N TYR A 181 1.68 16.49 -4.57
CA TYR A 181 1.50 16.16 -3.16
C TYR A 181 0.88 14.79 -2.88
N THR A 182 0.38 14.10 -3.90
CA THR A 182 -0.20 12.76 -3.75
C THR A 182 0.74 11.65 -4.20
N ILE A 183 1.54 11.89 -5.25
CA ILE A 183 2.35 10.85 -5.92
C ILE A 183 3.83 11.23 -5.96
N ILE A 184 4.17 12.37 -6.56
CA ILE A 184 5.57 12.73 -6.85
C ILE A 184 6.41 12.82 -5.58
N LYS A 185 5.87 13.47 -4.53
CA LYS A 185 6.55 13.62 -3.24
C LYS A 185 7.00 12.31 -2.59
N ASN A 186 6.41 11.17 -2.98
CA ASN A 186 6.72 9.87 -2.40
C ASN A 186 8.04 9.30 -2.96
N GLY A 187 8.45 9.69 -4.18
CA GLY A 187 9.75 9.29 -4.73
C GLY A 187 10.89 10.24 -4.35
N TRP A 188 10.64 11.54 -4.36
CA TRP A 188 11.63 12.57 -4.05
C TRP A 188 11.00 13.85 -3.50
N ASN A 189 11.78 14.67 -2.78
CA ASN A 189 11.29 15.86 -2.09
C ASN A 189 12.40 16.90 -1.87
N GLY A 190 12.04 18.10 -1.40
CA GLY A 190 12.99 19.12 -0.91
C GLY A 190 13.72 19.93 -1.99
N VAL A 191 13.43 19.70 -3.27
CA VAL A 191 14.01 20.43 -4.41
C VAL A 191 12.92 20.89 -5.37
N CYS A 192 13.25 21.84 -6.27
CA CYS A 192 12.33 22.32 -7.30
C CYS A 192 10.98 22.74 -6.69
N PHE A 193 9.86 22.37 -7.32
CA PHE A 193 8.50 22.69 -6.87
C PHE A 193 8.11 22.04 -5.52
N LEU A 194 8.92 21.09 -5.02
CA LEU A 194 8.78 20.50 -3.68
C LEU A 194 9.69 21.16 -2.64
N ASN A 195 10.51 22.14 -3.03
CA ASN A 195 11.20 23.00 -2.08
C ASN A 195 10.21 24.05 -1.55
N PRO A 196 9.92 24.08 -0.23
CA PRO A 196 9.02 25.09 0.35
C PRO A 196 9.49 26.54 0.15
N GLN A 197 10.75 26.74 -0.21
CA GLN A 197 11.37 28.05 -0.45
C GLN A 197 11.53 28.38 -1.94
N THR A 198 10.97 27.57 -2.86
CA THR A 198 11.03 27.89 -4.29
C THR A 198 10.39 29.25 -4.58
N LYS A 199 11.05 30.03 -5.45
CA LYS A 199 10.54 31.32 -5.92
C LYS A 199 9.72 31.18 -7.19
N GLU A 200 9.95 30.09 -7.94
CA GLU A 200 9.19 29.80 -9.15
C GLU A 200 7.84 29.21 -8.76
N LYS A 201 6.76 29.87 -9.17
CA LYS A 201 5.40 29.46 -8.82
C LYS A 201 4.85 28.44 -9.81
N ASP A 202 5.31 28.51 -11.07
CA ASP A 202 4.93 27.55 -12.10
C ASP A 202 5.81 26.30 -12.02
N MET A 203 5.23 25.21 -11.51
CA MET A 203 5.88 23.92 -11.32
C MET A 203 6.39 23.29 -12.63
N TYR A 204 5.82 23.64 -13.78
CA TYR A 204 6.30 23.17 -15.08
C TYR A 204 7.62 23.84 -15.43
N ILE A 205 7.70 25.16 -15.20
CA ILE A 205 8.93 25.95 -15.41
C ILE A 205 10.00 25.52 -14.40
N ASP A 206 9.65 25.38 -13.13
CA ASP A 206 10.61 24.95 -12.09
C ASP A 206 11.20 23.58 -12.42
N TYR A 207 10.36 22.61 -12.82
CA TYR A 207 10.82 21.26 -13.19
C TYR A 207 11.74 21.27 -14.41
N LYS A 208 11.36 22.06 -15.43
CA LYS A 208 12.16 22.22 -16.65
C LYS A 208 13.56 22.77 -16.34
N ASN A 209 13.63 23.87 -15.60
CA ASN A 209 14.89 24.53 -15.27
C ASN A 209 15.77 23.66 -14.35
N TYR A 210 15.16 22.89 -13.43
CA TYR A 210 15.90 22.11 -12.45
C TYR A 210 16.40 20.75 -12.97
N PHE A 211 15.61 20.04 -13.80
CA PHE A 211 15.93 18.68 -14.26
C PHE A 211 16.19 18.57 -15.76
N ILE A 212 15.45 19.25 -16.61
CA ILE A 212 15.47 19.04 -18.06
C ILE A 212 16.56 19.85 -18.74
N GLU A 213 16.63 21.16 -18.49
CA GLU A 213 17.64 22.03 -19.11
C GLU A 213 19.07 21.57 -18.80
N PRO A 214 19.44 21.22 -17.54
CA PRO A 214 20.76 20.67 -17.24
C PRO A 214 21.07 19.37 -17.98
N ALA A 215 20.06 18.52 -18.23
CA ALA A 215 20.22 17.28 -18.98
C ALA A 215 20.48 17.56 -20.47
N ILE A 216 19.75 18.49 -21.08
CA ILE A 216 19.93 18.91 -22.47
C ILE A 216 21.31 19.58 -22.65
N GLU A 217 21.71 20.48 -21.75
CA GLU A 217 23.03 21.13 -21.78
C GLU A 217 24.16 20.10 -21.67
N TYR A 218 24.02 19.13 -20.76
CA TYR A 218 24.99 18.06 -20.59
C TYR A 218 25.15 17.20 -21.85
N LEU A 219 24.07 16.94 -22.59
CA LEU A 219 24.16 16.18 -23.84
C LEU A 219 24.95 16.96 -24.90
N ASN A 220 24.73 18.27 -25.01
CA ASN A 220 25.32 19.12 -26.05
C ASN A 220 26.77 19.58 -25.79
N ILE A 221 27.28 19.51 -24.56
CA ILE A 221 28.63 19.97 -24.22
C ILE A 221 29.72 18.94 -24.52
N ASP A 222 30.92 19.41 -24.90
CA ASP A 222 32.13 18.61 -24.95
C ASP A 222 32.58 18.20 -23.53
N LYS A 223 32.74 16.90 -23.33
CA LYS A 223 33.03 16.25 -22.05
C LYS A 223 34.52 15.92 -21.88
N SER A 224 35.38 16.27 -22.85
CA SER A 224 36.81 15.97 -22.84
C SER A 224 37.58 16.43 -21.60
N LYS A 225 37.10 17.49 -20.92
CA LYS A 225 37.71 18.07 -19.71
C LYS A 225 37.08 17.59 -18.40
N PHE A 226 36.08 16.72 -18.46
CA PHE A 226 35.38 16.22 -17.27
C PHE A 226 36.31 15.24 -16.52
N LYS A 227 36.33 15.34 -15.19
CA LYS A 227 37.31 14.65 -14.34
C LYS A 227 36.72 13.58 -13.45
N TYR A 228 35.40 13.54 -13.34
CA TYR A 228 34.67 12.65 -12.45
C TYR A 228 33.73 11.75 -13.24
N ASN A 229 33.24 10.69 -12.63
CA ASN A 229 32.30 9.76 -13.27
C ASN A 229 31.01 9.68 -12.47
N CYS A 230 29.89 9.56 -13.17
CA CYS A 230 28.56 9.39 -12.59
C CYS A 230 28.48 8.08 -11.81
N PHE A 231 28.02 8.14 -10.56
CA PHE A 231 27.83 6.96 -9.72
C PHE A 231 26.96 5.88 -10.39
N SER A 232 25.84 6.27 -11.02
CA SER A 232 24.87 5.31 -11.60
C SER A 232 25.18 4.81 -13.02
N CYS A 233 25.93 5.56 -13.84
CA CYS A 233 26.09 5.21 -15.27
C CYS A 233 27.53 5.35 -15.80
N ASP A 234 28.47 5.71 -14.93
CA ASP A 234 29.90 5.89 -15.23
C ASP A 234 30.24 6.95 -16.31
N LYS A 235 29.24 7.67 -16.85
CA LYS A 235 29.47 8.79 -17.77
C LYS A 235 30.20 9.93 -17.06
N SER A 236 31.09 10.62 -17.78
CA SER A 236 31.91 11.69 -17.22
C SER A 236 31.08 12.88 -16.70
N MET A 237 31.57 13.56 -15.68
CA MET A 237 30.96 14.71 -15.00
C MET A 237 32.00 15.79 -14.67
N LYS A 238 31.51 17.03 -14.60
CA LYS A 238 32.32 18.21 -14.28
C LYS A 238 32.65 18.33 -12.79
N ASP A 239 31.67 18.05 -11.93
CA ASP A 239 31.73 18.19 -10.48
C ASP A 239 30.69 17.27 -9.81
N PHE A 240 30.64 17.28 -8.47
CA PHE A 240 29.73 16.49 -7.64
C PHE A 240 28.47 17.27 -7.19
N SER A 241 28.08 18.33 -7.90
CA SER A 241 26.93 19.19 -7.49
C SER A 241 25.57 18.47 -7.50
N ASN A 242 25.44 17.40 -8.29
CA ASN A 242 24.22 16.63 -8.41
C ASN A 242 24.24 15.43 -7.44
N ASP A 243 24.09 15.71 -6.16
CA ASP A 243 23.91 14.68 -5.13
C ASP A 243 22.51 14.04 -5.18
N LEU A 244 22.34 12.99 -4.37
CA LEU A 244 21.10 12.21 -4.27
C LEU A 244 20.24 12.60 -3.06
N SER A 245 20.54 13.72 -2.38
CA SER A 245 19.85 14.14 -1.14
C SER A 245 18.35 14.38 -1.30
N PHE A 246 17.91 14.68 -2.52
CA PHE A 246 16.51 14.90 -2.86
C PHE A 246 15.67 13.62 -2.93
N LEU A 247 16.30 12.45 -3.09
CA LEU A 247 15.60 11.17 -3.13
C LEU A 247 15.19 10.74 -1.72
N ASN A 248 13.93 10.34 -1.57
CA ASN A 248 13.41 9.92 -0.28
C ASN A 248 14.18 8.70 0.24
N SER A 249 14.50 8.68 1.53
CA SER A 249 15.13 7.56 2.25
C SER A 249 16.40 6.97 1.59
N THR A 250 17.07 7.71 0.72
CA THR A 250 18.24 7.24 -0.05
C THR A 250 19.45 8.12 0.20
N GLY A 251 19.36 9.42 -0.10
CA GLY A 251 20.46 10.37 0.10
C GLY A 251 20.55 10.92 1.52
N PHE A 252 21.56 11.75 1.75
CA PHE A 252 21.76 12.52 2.98
C PHE A 252 22.13 13.97 2.63
N ASP A 253 21.97 14.89 3.58
CA ASP A 253 22.36 16.30 3.40
C ASP A 253 23.89 16.40 3.34
N VAL A 254 24.44 16.41 2.12
CA VAL A 254 25.89 16.44 1.86
C VAL A 254 26.54 17.67 2.48
N SER A 255 25.81 18.80 2.56
CA SER A 255 26.34 20.06 3.09
C SER A 255 26.48 20.08 4.61
N ARG A 256 25.62 19.37 5.34
CA ARG A 256 25.57 19.40 6.82
C ARG A 256 25.94 18.08 7.49
N LYS A 257 25.95 16.96 6.75
CA LYS A 257 26.10 15.59 7.30
C LYS A 257 27.24 14.82 6.61
N SER A 258 28.39 15.45 6.44
CA SER A 258 29.58 14.83 5.81
C SER A 258 30.05 13.55 6.49
N SER A 259 29.71 13.33 7.78
CA SER A 259 30.05 12.11 8.52
C SER A 259 29.43 10.81 7.99
N HIS A 260 28.49 10.90 7.04
CA HIS A 260 27.86 9.74 6.42
C HIS A 260 28.73 9.13 5.31
N VAL A 261 29.83 9.80 4.90
CA VAL A 261 30.74 9.33 3.84
C VAL A 261 32.14 9.12 4.40
N TRP A 262 32.87 8.18 3.80
CA TRP A 262 34.27 7.92 4.11
C TRP A 262 35.11 9.19 4.00
N GLU A 263 35.98 9.42 4.98
CA GLU A 263 36.86 10.61 5.06
C GLU A 263 36.16 11.97 4.93
N PHE A 264 34.84 12.02 5.14
CA PHE A 264 34.03 13.23 4.99
C PHE A 264 34.06 13.83 3.57
N GLN A 265 34.45 13.04 2.56
CA GLN A 265 34.51 13.45 1.16
C GLN A 265 33.42 12.74 0.36
N ASN A 266 32.43 13.50 -0.12
CA ASN A 266 31.35 12.92 -0.93
C ASN A 266 31.82 12.64 -2.36
N ASP A 267 31.83 11.37 -2.73
CA ASP A 267 32.06 10.87 -4.09
C ASP A 267 30.77 10.34 -4.75
N ILE A 268 29.62 10.43 -4.05
CA ILE A 268 28.31 10.00 -4.55
C ILE A 268 27.61 11.18 -5.21
N ALA A 269 27.70 11.27 -6.53
CA ALA A 269 26.92 12.19 -7.36
C ALA A 269 26.62 11.58 -8.74
N VAL A 270 25.65 12.18 -9.43
CA VAL A 270 25.12 11.64 -10.69
C VAL A 270 25.12 12.67 -11.81
N CYS A 271 25.23 12.21 -13.06
CA CYS A 271 25.18 13.12 -14.19
C CYS A 271 23.76 13.70 -14.34
N PRO A 272 23.60 14.87 -14.99
CA PRO A 272 22.28 15.49 -15.19
C PRO A 272 21.23 14.56 -15.81
N ILE A 273 21.64 13.64 -16.69
CA ILE A 273 20.75 12.63 -17.28
C ILE A 273 20.25 11.65 -16.23
N CYS A 274 21.12 11.12 -15.38
CA CYS A 274 20.69 10.22 -14.31
C CYS A 274 19.83 10.96 -13.27
N LYS A 275 20.13 12.23 -12.97
CA LYS A 275 19.27 13.06 -12.11
C LYS A 275 17.85 13.21 -12.67
N LEU A 276 17.71 13.43 -13.98
CA LEU A 276 16.42 13.45 -14.66
C LEU A 276 15.70 12.10 -14.54
N VAL A 277 16.40 10.98 -14.77
CA VAL A 277 15.83 9.62 -14.61
C VAL A 277 15.35 9.39 -13.17
N TYR A 278 16.14 9.78 -12.16
CA TYR A 278 15.73 9.68 -10.75
C TYR A 278 14.49 10.54 -10.43
N SER A 279 14.30 11.68 -11.08
CA SER A 279 13.07 12.47 -10.93
C SER A 279 11.81 11.75 -11.45
N CYS A 280 11.99 10.71 -12.28
CA CYS A 280 10.93 9.86 -12.84
C CYS A 280 10.62 8.62 -11.99
N VAL A 281 11.31 8.39 -10.86
CA VAL A 281 11.00 7.31 -9.90
C VAL A 281 9.50 7.23 -9.56
N PRO A 282 8.78 8.35 -9.30
CA PRO A 282 7.36 8.28 -8.99
C PRO A 282 6.49 7.71 -10.11
N ALA A 283 6.97 7.75 -11.36
CA ALA A 283 6.26 7.23 -12.52
C ALA A 283 6.50 5.73 -12.76
N GLY A 284 7.54 5.13 -12.17
CA GLY A 284 7.82 3.70 -12.25
C GLY A 284 7.26 2.88 -11.08
N ILE A 285 7.11 3.51 -9.91
CA ILE A 285 6.51 2.89 -8.73
C ILE A 285 4.98 3.07 -8.77
N SER A 286 4.23 2.01 -8.46
CA SER A 286 2.77 2.07 -8.35
C SER A 286 2.36 2.53 -6.94
N TYR A 287 1.78 3.72 -6.84
CA TYR A 287 1.34 4.28 -5.55
C TYR A 287 -0.17 4.20 -5.36
N LEU A 288 -0.58 4.02 -4.10
CA LEU A 288 -1.93 4.27 -3.61
C LEU A 288 -1.81 5.08 -2.32
N TYR A 289 -1.98 6.40 -2.44
CA TYR A 289 -1.74 7.37 -1.37
C TYR A 289 -0.29 7.33 -0.85
N ASP A 290 -0.10 6.89 0.39
CA ASP A 290 1.17 6.82 1.13
C ASP A 290 1.85 5.44 1.02
N LYS A 291 1.22 4.49 0.32
CA LYS A 291 1.79 3.17 0.06
C LYS A 291 2.23 3.05 -1.40
N GLY A 292 3.37 2.43 -1.66
CA GLY A 292 3.90 2.20 -3.00
C GLY A 292 4.48 0.80 -3.17
N ILE A 293 4.43 0.27 -4.39
CA ILE A 293 4.99 -1.04 -4.73
C ILE A 293 5.74 -0.95 -6.06
N TYR A 294 6.93 -1.56 -6.10
CA TYR A 294 7.72 -1.75 -7.30
C TYR A 294 8.37 -3.13 -7.30
N ILE A 295 8.38 -3.79 -8.45
CA ILE A 295 9.11 -5.03 -8.66
C ILE A 295 10.34 -4.74 -9.52
N ASN A 296 11.52 -4.98 -8.94
CA ASN A 296 12.79 -4.85 -9.64
C ASN A 296 13.14 -6.17 -10.34
N ASP A 297 12.51 -6.41 -11.50
CA ASP A 297 12.93 -7.49 -12.39
C ASP A 297 14.09 -7.00 -13.27
N ASN A 298 15.30 -7.48 -13.01
CA ASN A 298 16.51 -7.14 -13.76
C ASN A 298 16.81 -8.10 -14.93
N SER A 299 15.92 -9.06 -15.22
CA SER A 299 16.10 -10.02 -16.31
C SER A 299 15.99 -9.35 -17.68
N SER A 300 15.07 -8.39 -17.82
CA SER A 300 15.01 -7.49 -18.97
C SER A 300 14.20 -6.22 -18.70
N MET A 301 14.50 -5.15 -19.44
CA MET A 301 13.77 -3.88 -19.36
C MET A 301 12.29 -4.06 -19.71
N ARG A 302 12.00 -4.89 -20.72
CA ARG A 302 10.63 -5.23 -21.15
C ARG A 302 9.83 -5.83 -19.98
N ASN A 303 10.41 -6.80 -19.27
CA ASN A 303 9.75 -7.40 -18.12
C ASN A 303 9.53 -6.40 -16.99
N ALA A 304 10.55 -5.59 -16.66
CA ALA A 304 10.43 -4.57 -15.62
C ALA A 304 9.27 -3.60 -15.88
N ILE A 305 9.05 -3.21 -17.14
CA ILE A 305 7.93 -2.38 -17.56
C ILE A 305 6.61 -3.16 -17.44
N ASP A 306 6.52 -4.33 -18.07
CA ASP A 306 5.28 -5.10 -18.19
C ASP A 306 4.74 -5.50 -16.80
N ILE A 307 5.59 -5.99 -15.88
CA ILE A 307 5.19 -6.40 -14.53
C ILE A 307 4.67 -5.22 -13.69
N ASN A 308 5.36 -4.08 -13.72
CA ASN A 308 4.97 -2.92 -12.92
C ASN A 308 3.71 -2.23 -13.47
N ASN A 309 3.52 -2.22 -14.79
CA ASN A 309 2.28 -1.75 -15.40
C ASN A 309 1.11 -2.70 -15.08
N LYS A 310 1.33 -4.02 -15.01
CA LYS A 310 0.31 -4.97 -14.57
C LYS A 310 -0.10 -4.76 -13.11
N ILE A 311 0.88 -4.59 -12.21
CA ILE A 311 0.61 -4.29 -10.78
C ILE A 311 -0.24 -3.02 -10.65
N TYR A 312 0.11 -1.97 -11.38
CA TYR A 312 -0.67 -0.74 -11.40
C TYR A 312 -2.14 -1.03 -11.76
N MET A 313 -2.36 -1.75 -12.87
CA MET A 313 -3.71 -2.07 -13.34
C MET A 313 -4.49 -2.88 -12.32
N GLU A 314 -3.89 -3.87 -11.66
CA GLU A 314 -4.60 -4.67 -10.63
C GLU A 314 -4.92 -3.85 -9.37
N ILE A 315 -4.00 -2.97 -8.93
CA ILE A 315 -4.27 -2.06 -7.81
C ILE A 315 -5.48 -1.17 -8.12
N TYR A 316 -5.59 -0.64 -9.33
CA TYR A 316 -6.65 0.32 -9.70
C TYR A 316 -7.93 -0.34 -10.27
N LYS A 317 -7.87 -1.58 -10.78
CA LYS A 317 -9.07 -2.38 -11.14
C LYS A 317 -9.83 -2.86 -9.91
N GLN A 318 -9.12 -3.25 -8.84
CA GLN A 318 -9.74 -3.84 -7.65
C GLN A 318 -10.22 -2.80 -6.63
N ASN A 319 -9.77 -1.55 -6.73
CA ASN A 319 -10.08 -0.51 -5.74
C ASN A 319 -11.14 0.46 -6.24
N ARG A 320 -12.37 0.33 -5.71
CA ARG A 320 -13.20 1.51 -5.44
C ARG A 320 -13.11 1.99 -3.99
N ASP A 321 -12.83 1.14 -2.98
CA ASP A 321 -12.88 1.62 -1.57
C ASP A 321 -11.95 0.97 -0.50
N ASP A 322 -11.18 -0.12 -0.73
CA ASP A 322 -10.50 -0.82 0.40
C ASP A 322 -8.96 -0.95 0.27
N LYS A 323 -8.22 -0.15 1.05
CA LYS A 323 -6.74 -0.19 1.17
C LYS A 323 -6.16 -1.58 1.47
N LYS A 324 -6.97 -2.51 2.03
CA LYS A 324 -6.56 -3.90 2.30
C LYS A 324 -6.25 -4.70 1.03
N LEU A 325 -6.69 -4.23 -0.14
CA LEU A 325 -6.54 -4.91 -1.42
C LEU A 325 -5.17 -4.73 -2.07
N THR A 326 -4.33 -3.76 -1.68
CA THR A 326 -3.04 -3.51 -2.36
C THR A 326 -2.10 -4.72 -2.29
N TYR A 327 -2.03 -5.40 -1.15
CA TYR A 327 -1.25 -6.63 -0.99
C TYR A 327 -1.87 -7.83 -1.70
N LYS A 328 -3.20 -7.88 -1.79
CA LYS A 328 -3.92 -8.92 -2.53
C LYS A 328 -3.68 -8.76 -4.03
N ALA A 329 -3.86 -7.56 -4.57
CA ALA A 329 -3.57 -7.21 -5.96
C ALA A 329 -2.11 -7.52 -6.33
N LEU A 330 -1.14 -7.25 -5.44
CA LEU A 330 0.25 -7.65 -5.64
C LEU A 330 0.40 -9.18 -5.75
N VAL A 331 -0.13 -9.92 -4.79
CA VAL A 331 -0.06 -11.39 -4.77
C VAL A 331 -0.71 -11.99 -6.01
N GLU A 332 -1.87 -11.50 -6.42
CA GLU A 332 -2.59 -11.96 -7.61
C GLU A 332 -1.82 -11.64 -8.89
N SER A 333 -1.33 -10.39 -9.04
CA SER A 333 -0.53 -9.97 -10.20
C SER A 333 0.69 -10.87 -10.42
N ILE A 334 1.43 -11.13 -9.33
CA ILE A 334 2.62 -11.98 -9.37
C ILE A 334 2.24 -13.43 -9.67
N ASN A 335 1.21 -13.97 -9.01
CA ASN A 335 0.78 -15.35 -9.23
C ASN A 335 0.31 -15.61 -10.67
N GLU A 336 -0.32 -14.64 -11.32
CA GLU A 336 -0.73 -14.74 -12.72
C GLU A 336 0.47 -14.73 -13.67
N GLU A 337 1.42 -13.80 -13.50
CA GLU A 337 2.61 -13.74 -14.37
C GLU A 337 3.48 -15.02 -14.24
N TYR A 338 3.58 -15.59 -13.04
CA TYR A 338 4.28 -16.84 -12.82
C TYR A 338 3.58 -18.07 -13.44
N ASN A 339 2.26 -18.01 -13.70
CA ASN A 339 1.57 -19.08 -14.43
C ASN A 339 1.81 -18.97 -15.95
N ASP A 340 1.96 -17.75 -16.46
CA ASP A 340 2.15 -17.48 -17.90
C ASP A 340 3.61 -17.63 -18.37
N LYS A 341 4.59 -17.47 -17.47
CA LYS A 341 6.02 -17.62 -17.78
C LYS A 341 6.66 -18.74 -16.94
N ILE A 342 6.51 -19.99 -17.38
CA ILE A 342 7.34 -21.15 -16.95
C ILE A 342 8.77 -21.02 -17.54
N LYS A 343 9.42 -19.86 -17.39
CA LYS A 343 10.75 -19.60 -17.98
C LYS A 343 11.66 -18.68 -17.18
N TYR A 344 11.47 -18.59 -15.87
CA TYR A 344 12.49 -18.04 -14.99
C TYR A 344 13.02 -19.12 -14.06
N GLU A 345 14.08 -19.76 -14.54
CA GLU A 345 15.04 -20.41 -13.65
C GLU A 345 15.67 -19.32 -12.77
N LEU A 346 15.56 -19.48 -11.44
CA LEU A 346 16.48 -18.97 -10.43
C LEU A 346 16.47 -17.46 -10.04
N ALA A 347 15.64 -16.58 -10.60
CA ALA A 347 15.63 -15.18 -10.15
C ALA A 347 14.74 -14.95 -8.92
N ASP A 348 15.37 -14.69 -7.79
CA ASP A 348 14.76 -14.10 -6.60
C ASP A 348 14.29 -12.67 -6.94
N ILE A 349 12.97 -12.47 -7.11
CA ILE A 349 12.42 -11.16 -7.48
C ILE A 349 12.52 -10.21 -6.30
N GLN A 350 13.15 -9.06 -6.49
CA GLN A 350 13.22 -8.03 -5.46
C GLN A 350 11.95 -7.17 -5.50
N LEU A 351 11.15 -7.28 -4.45
CA LEU A 351 9.98 -6.44 -4.17
C LEU A 351 10.39 -5.26 -3.30
N ILE A 352 10.06 -4.06 -3.75
CA ILE A 352 10.27 -2.81 -3.02
C ILE A 352 8.90 -2.30 -2.61
N ARG A 353 8.71 -2.09 -1.31
CA ARG A 353 7.51 -1.48 -0.73
C ARG A 353 7.86 -0.12 -0.16
N TYR A 354 7.05 0.88 -0.46
CA TYR A 354 7.10 2.18 0.19
C TYR A 354 5.95 2.26 1.19
N GLU A 355 6.24 2.33 2.48
CA GLU A 355 5.25 2.47 3.55
C GLU A 355 5.84 3.28 4.70
N ASP A 356 5.02 4.11 5.35
CA ASP A 356 5.45 4.98 6.46
C ASP A 356 6.68 5.84 6.10
N GLU A 357 6.69 6.39 4.89
CA GLU A 357 7.79 7.20 4.32
C GLU A 357 9.15 6.47 4.25
N LYS A 358 9.14 5.14 4.14
CA LYS A 358 10.35 4.30 4.08
C LYS A 358 10.23 3.19 3.04
N TYR A 359 11.37 2.86 2.43
CA TYR A 359 11.49 1.67 1.59
C TYR A 359 11.75 0.42 2.43
N ARG A 360 11.03 -0.66 2.11
CA ARG A 360 11.23 -2.02 2.64
C ARG A 360 11.50 -2.97 1.48
N PHE A 361 12.51 -3.81 1.66
CA PHE A 361 12.97 -4.74 0.64
C PHE A 361 12.56 -6.16 1.00
N ASN A 362 12.00 -6.87 0.03
CA ASN A 362 11.62 -8.27 0.16
C ASN A 362 12.15 -9.04 -1.04
N ILE A 363 12.56 -10.27 -0.80
CA ILE A 363 12.91 -11.20 -1.86
C ILE A 363 11.76 -12.19 -2.00
N LEU A 364 11.12 -12.18 -3.16
CA LEU A 364 10.04 -13.10 -3.49
C LEU A 364 10.63 -14.36 -4.08
N SER A 365 10.96 -15.29 -3.18
CA SER A 365 11.35 -16.62 -3.59
C SER A 365 10.17 -17.36 -4.21
N ARG A 366 10.46 -18.23 -5.19
CA ARG A 366 9.47 -19.14 -5.79
C ARG A 366 8.69 -19.92 -4.73
N LYS A 367 9.36 -20.38 -3.67
CA LYS A 367 8.74 -21.12 -2.58
C LYS A 367 7.70 -20.27 -1.84
N SER A 368 8.02 -19.00 -1.56
CA SER A 368 7.10 -18.08 -0.90
C SER A 368 5.84 -17.88 -1.74
N LEU A 369 5.98 -17.70 -3.06
CA LEU A 369 4.85 -17.57 -3.98
C LEU A 369 4.00 -18.84 -4.04
N GLU A 370 4.63 -20.02 -4.15
CA GLU A 370 3.93 -21.32 -4.10
C GLU A 370 3.13 -21.49 -2.80
N ILE A 371 3.69 -21.09 -1.66
CA ILE A 371 3.01 -21.15 -0.35
C ILE A 371 1.82 -20.18 -0.30
N ILE A 372 2.01 -18.95 -0.80
CA ILE A 372 0.95 -17.94 -0.86
C ILE A 372 -0.20 -18.45 -1.72
N LYS A 373 0.08 -18.94 -2.93
CA LYS A 373 -0.91 -19.53 -3.85
C LYS A 373 -1.63 -20.72 -3.21
N ALA A 374 -0.90 -21.66 -2.63
CA ALA A 374 -1.49 -22.82 -1.94
C ALA A 374 -2.28 -22.46 -0.67
N SER A 375 -2.18 -21.21 -0.21
CA SER A 375 -2.82 -20.68 0.99
C SER A 375 -3.91 -19.65 0.70
N GLU A 376 -4.25 -19.40 -0.56
CA GLU A 376 -5.18 -18.35 -0.99
C GLU A 376 -6.50 -18.38 -0.22
N ASP A 377 -7.14 -19.56 -0.14
CA ASP A 377 -8.38 -19.75 0.61
C ASP A 377 -8.25 -19.39 2.10
N ASP A 378 -7.13 -19.78 2.73
CA ASP A 378 -6.89 -19.50 4.14
C ASP A 378 -6.59 -18.01 4.36
N LEU A 379 -5.84 -17.38 3.44
CA LEU A 379 -5.51 -15.96 3.44
C LEU A 379 -6.76 -15.09 3.27
N ASN A 380 -7.65 -15.44 2.33
CA ASN A 380 -8.90 -14.72 2.09
C ASN A 380 -9.79 -14.66 3.35
N LYS A 381 -9.72 -15.65 4.24
CA LYS A 381 -10.44 -15.62 5.53
C LYS A 381 -9.84 -14.67 6.57
N LEU A 382 -8.65 -14.12 6.32
CA LEU A 382 -7.95 -13.22 7.25
C LEU A 382 -8.10 -11.72 6.91
N ILE A 383 -8.64 -11.38 5.73
CA ILE A 383 -8.70 -10.00 5.20
C ILE A 383 -9.32 -9.02 6.20
N ASN A 384 -10.43 -9.42 6.83
CA ASN A 384 -11.18 -8.57 7.77
C ASN A 384 -10.82 -8.84 9.24
N CYS A 385 -9.71 -9.53 9.51
CA CYS A 385 -9.25 -9.84 10.85
C CYS A 385 -8.19 -8.86 11.32
N GLY A 386 -8.22 -8.52 12.62
CA GLY A 386 -7.22 -7.62 13.19
C GLY A 386 -7.28 -7.49 14.70
N PHE A 387 -6.34 -6.74 15.25
CA PHE A 387 -6.34 -6.40 16.66
C PHE A 387 -5.82 -4.98 16.89
N LYS A 388 -6.28 -4.35 17.97
CA LYS A 388 -5.76 -3.05 18.40
C LYS A 388 -4.68 -3.24 19.47
N GLU A 389 -3.58 -2.54 19.31
CA GLU A 389 -2.56 -2.38 20.32
C GLU A 389 -2.35 -0.88 20.55
N ILE A 390 -2.74 -0.43 21.75
CA ILE A 390 -2.78 0.98 22.12
C ILE A 390 -3.73 1.73 21.17
N ASN A 391 -3.21 2.56 20.27
CA ASN A 391 -3.99 3.36 19.31
C ASN A 391 -3.79 2.90 17.85
N THR A 392 -3.12 1.77 17.65
CA THR A 392 -2.80 1.25 16.32
C THR A 392 -3.58 -0.03 16.05
N TYR A 393 -4.27 -0.07 14.90
CA TYR A 393 -4.92 -1.28 14.41
C TYR A 393 -3.95 -2.07 13.54
N PHE A 394 -3.84 -3.37 13.79
CA PHE A 394 -3.04 -4.29 13.02
C PHE A 394 -3.94 -5.26 12.26
N ASN A 395 -3.81 -5.28 10.94
CA ASN A 395 -4.51 -6.24 10.10
C ASN A 395 -3.75 -7.59 10.07
N VAL A 396 -4.45 -8.69 10.34
CA VAL A 396 -3.84 -10.02 10.42
C VAL A 396 -3.39 -10.53 9.05
N TYR A 397 -4.14 -10.25 7.97
CA TYR A 397 -3.75 -10.62 6.61
C TYR A 397 -2.41 -9.97 6.24
N GLU A 398 -2.28 -8.66 6.45
CA GLU A 398 -1.04 -7.92 6.18
C GLU A 398 0.15 -8.50 6.96
N LEU A 399 -0.04 -8.80 8.25
CA LEU A 399 1.01 -9.40 9.09
C LEU A 399 1.43 -10.81 8.62
N VAL A 400 0.49 -11.61 8.12
CA VAL A 400 0.79 -12.95 7.58
C VAL A 400 1.53 -12.85 6.25
N ILE A 401 1.08 -11.97 5.34
CA ILE A 401 1.77 -11.73 4.07
C ILE A 401 3.19 -11.24 4.35
N ASP A 402 3.37 -10.20 5.17
CA ASP A 402 4.69 -9.67 5.50
C ASP A 402 5.65 -10.75 6.00
N ARG A 403 5.18 -11.65 6.87
CA ARG A 403 5.98 -12.78 7.35
C ARG A 403 6.33 -13.77 6.25
N LEU A 404 5.41 -14.10 5.34
CA LEU A 404 5.71 -14.98 4.19
C LEU A 404 6.74 -14.36 3.25
N LEU A 405 6.64 -13.05 2.98
CA LEU A 405 7.61 -12.30 2.16
C LEU A 405 8.97 -12.18 2.84
N ASN A 406 9.01 -12.20 4.17
CA ASN A 406 10.24 -12.19 4.98
C ASN A 406 10.75 -13.59 5.35
N SER A 407 10.14 -14.67 4.82
CA SER A 407 10.48 -16.07 5.16
C SER A 407 10.46 -16.36 6.68
N GLN A 408 9.49 -15.80 7.39
CA GLN A 408 9.30 -15.97 8.83
C GLN A 408 8.13 -16.90 9.15
N ASN A 409 8.32 -17.75 10.17
CA ASN A 409 7.21 -18.53 10.73
C ASN A 409 6.20 -17.64 11.48
N MET A 410 5.02 -18.19 11.72
CA MET A 410 3.87 -17.48 12.31
C MET A 410 3.72 -17.69 13.81
N PHE A 411 4.61 -18.46 14.48
CA PHE A 411 4.40 -18.84 15.88
C PHE A 411 4.32 -17.64 16.83
N THR A 412 5.14 -16.61 16.60
CA THR A 412 5.11 -15.39 17.43
C THR A 412 3.83 -14.58 17.22
N LEU A 413 3.29 -14.55 15.99
CA LEU A 413 1.99 -13.93 15.70
C LEU A 413 0.85 -14.71 16.38
N VAL A 414 0.84 -16.04 16.23
CA VAL A 414 -0.15 -16.92 16.86
C VAL A 414 -0.12 -16.79 18.39
N GLN A 415 1.06 -16.80 18.99
CA GLN A 415 1.24 -16.56 20.43
C GLN A 415 0.64 -15.21 20.85
N LYS A 416 0.95 -14.14 20.12
CA LYS A 416 0.43 -12.79 20.41
C LYS A 416 -1.09 -12.76 20.32
N MET A 417 -1.66 -13.33 19.26
CA MET A 417 -3.11 -13.40 19.06
C MET A 417 -3.78 -14.21 20.18
N LEU A 418 -3.32 -15.41 20.50
CA LEU A 418 -3.94 -16.20 21.57
C LEU A 418 -3.85 -15.51 22.94
N HIS A 419 -2.73 -14.85 23.22
CA HIS A 419 -2.57 -14.06 24.44
C HIS A 419 -3.52 -12.86 24.49
N TYR A 420 -3.64 -12.10 23.39
CA TYR A 420 -4.54 -10.95 23.27
C TYR A 420 -6.01 -11.37 23.36
N LYS A 421 -6.37 -12.53 22.80
CA LYS A 421 -7.74 -13.05 22.92
C LYS A 421 -8.13 -13.31 24.38
N LEU A 422 -7.18 -13.70 25.22
CA LEU A 422 -7.38 -13.90 26.65
C LEU A 422 -7.38 -12.58 27.45
N SER A 423 -6.43 -11.68 27.18
CA SER A 423 -6.24 -10.47 28.00
C SER A 423 -7.07 -9.28 27.53
N LYS A 424 -7.29 -9.14 26.22
CA LYS A 424 -7.95 -8.00 25.56
C LYS A 424 -8.96 -8.48 24.49
N PRO A 425 -10.03 -9.20 24.88
CA PRO A 425 -10.98 -9.76 23.93
C PRO A 425 -11.74 -8.71 23.11
N LYS A 426 -12.00 -7.52 23.68
CA LYS A 426 -12.71 -6.41 23.00
C LYS A 426 -11.90 -5.81 21.84
N ASP A 427 -10.57 -5.84 21.96
CA ASP A 427 -9.64 -5.30 20.95
C ASP A 427 -9.19 -6.37 19.95
N SER A 428 -9.80 -7.57 20.00
CA SER A 428 -9.41 -8.74 19.21
C SER A 428 -10.53 -9.12 18.23
N HIS A 429 -10.44 -8.59 17.01
CA HIS A 429 -11.37 -8.84 15.90
C HIS A 429 -10.97 -10.10 15.11
N TYR A 430 -10.86 -11.23 15.81
CA TYR A 430 -10.63 -12.55 15.24
C TYR A 430 -11.06 -13.62 16.25
N ASN A 431 -11.05 -14.89 15.83
CA ASN A 431 -11.55 -16.02 16.60
C ASN A 431 -10.62 -17.24 16.37
N SER A 432 -10.89 -18.37 17.00
CA SER A 432 -9.96 -19.52 16.88
C SER A 432 -9.95 -20.11 15.48
N PHE A 433 -11.04 -20.00 14.73
CA PHE A 433 -11.06 -20.36 13.32
C PHE A 433 -9.97 -19.61 12.54
N HIS A 434 -9.81 -18.29 12.74
CA HIS A 434 -8.75 -17.51 12.08
C HIS A 434 -7.34 -17.95 12.51
N VAL A 435 -7.13 -18.24 13.80
CA VAL A 435 -5.82 -18.75 14.29
C VAL A 435 -5.46 -20.09 13.62
N ILE A 436 -6.44 -20.96 13.41
CA ILE A 436 -6.25 -22.25 12.74
C ILE A 436 -5.90 -22.08 11.28
N ARG A 437 -6.48 -21.09 10.59
CA ARG A 437 -6.08 -20.72 9.22
C ARG A 437 -4.60 -20.30 9.19
N ILE A 438 -4.16 -19.47 10.13
CA ILE A 438 -2.74 -19.07 10.24
C ILE A 438 -1.82 -20.28 10.49
N LEU A 439 -2.22 -21.20 11.36
CA LEU A 439 -1.44 -22.42 11.64
C LEU A 439 -1.35 -23.36 10.42
N ARG A 440 -2.39 -23.44 9.59
CA ARG A 440 -2.36 -24.17 8.31
C ARG A 440 -1.38 -23.55 7.33
N ILE A 441 -1.44 -22.22 7.16
CA ILE A 441 -0.48 -21.46 6.36
C ILE A 441 0.95 -21.72 6.85
N ASN A 442 1.17 -21.60 8.17
CA ASN A 442 2.47 -21.84 8.79
C ASN A 442 2.96 -23.28 8.56
N THR A 443 2.07 -24.27 8.59
CA THR A 443 2.42 -25.66 8.31
C THR A 443 2.87 -25.84 6.85
N ARG A 444 2.19 -25.20 5.87
CA ARG A 444 2.64 -25.20 4.47
C ARG A 444 4.00 -24.53 4.34
N PHE A 445 4.20 -23.40 5.00
CA PHE A 445 5.48 -22.70 5.05
C PHE A 445 6.61 -23.58 5.60
N LEU A 446 6.43 -24.18 6.78
CA LEU A 446 7.41 -25.06 7.42
C LEU A 446 7.71 -26.32 6.60
N LYS A 447 6.74 -26.83 5.83
CA LYS A 447 6.97 -27.91 4.85
C LYS A 447 7.85 -27.42 3.70
N GLY A 448 7.58 -26.24 3.15
CA GLY A 448 8.33 -25.64 2.05
C GLY A 448 9.80 -25.33 2.39
N VAL A 449 10.09 -24.97 3.64
CA VAL A 449 11.47 -24.75 4.13
C VAL A 449 12.14 -26.04 4.67
N GLY A 450 11.41 -27.15 4.74
CA GLY A 450 11.95 -28.48 5.05
C GLY A 450 11.83 -28.97 6.49
N CYS A 451 11.36 -28.14 7.43
CA CYS A 451 11.24 -28.50 8.87
C CYS A 451 10.12 -29.54 9.15
N MET A 452 9.10 -29.63 8.29
CA MET A 452 7.90 -30.46 8.50
C MET A 452 7.72 -31.56 7.45
N LYS A 453 8.81 -32.02 6.82
CA LYS A 453 8.78 -33.12 5.85
C LYS A 453 8.21 -34.41 6.49
N GLY A 454 7.34 -35.11 5.77
CA GLY A 454 6.75 -36.39 6.21
C GLY A 454 5.57 -36.28 7.20
N VAL A 455 5.01 -35.09 7.44
CA VAL A 455 3.77 -34.92 8.21
C VAL A 455 2.56 -35.05 7.27
N TYR A 456 1.93 -36.22 7.26
CA TYR A 456 0.77 -36.55 6.42
C TYR A 456 -0.58 -36.32 7.12
N LYS A 457 -0.62 -36.34 8.47
CA LYS A 457 -1.82 -36.05 9.27
C LYS A 457 -2.04 -34.53 9.43
N ASP A 458 -3.30 -34.10 9.48
CA ASP A 458 -3.66 -32.69 9.76
C ASP A 458 -3.55 -32.41 11.27
N ILE A 459 -2.30 -32.34 11.75
CA ILE A 459 -1.97 -32.11 13.18
C ILE A 459 -2.56 -30.81 13.73
N VAL A 460 -2.86 -29.83 12.87
CA VAL A 460 -3.49 -28.58 13.26
C VAL A 460 -4.96 -28.84 13.62
N ARG A 461 -5.70 -29.53 12.76
CA ARG A 461 -7.09 -29.89 13.05
C ARG A 461 -7.17 -30.81 14.27
N ASP A 462 -6.35 -31.84 14.31
CA ASP A 462 -6.39 -32.85 15.38
C ASP A 462 -6.09 -32.20 16.75
N GLY A 463 -5.06 -31.35 16.83
CA GLY A 463 -4.76 -30.60 18.06
C GLY A 463 -5.90 -29.69 18.50
N ASN A 464 -6.50 -28.95 17.57
CA ASN A 464 -7.64 -28.07 17.85
C ASN A 464 -8.87 -28.83 18.38
N ASP A 465 -9.19 -29.96 17.75
CA ASP A 465 -10.36 -30.74 18.12
C ASP A 465 -10.19 -31.37 19.51
N GLU A 466 -8.99 -31.80 19.89
CA GLU A 466 -8.71 -32.21 21.27
C GLU A 466 -8.85 -31.06 22.28
N GLY A 467 -8.46 -29.84 21.89
CA GLY A 467 -8.68 -28.63 22.70
C GLY A 467 -10.16 -28.36 22.95
N LYS A 468 -10.99 -28.45 21.89
CA LYS A 468 -12.46 -28.30 21.99
C LYS A 468 -13.07 -29.40 22.86
N LYS A 469 -12.68 -30.67 22.67
CA LYS A 469 -13.18 -31.79 23.48
C LYS A 469 -12.87 -31.58 24.95
N LEU A 470 -11.64 -31.15 25.28
CA LEU A 470 -11.27 -30.88 26.67
C LEU A 470 -12.10 -29.71 27.24
N ARG A 471 -12.28 -28.64 26.47
CA ARG A 471 -13.11 -27.50 26.86
C ARG A 471 -14.55 -27.92 27.20
N GLU A 472 -15.19 -28.74 26.38
CA GLU A 472 -16.54 -29.22 26.65
C GLU A 472 -16.60 -30.10 27.91
N LYS A 473 -15.57 -30.91 28.19
CA LYS A 473 -15.46 -31.67 29.45
C LYS A 473 -15.29 -30.77 30.69
N TYR A 474 -14.59 -29.65 30.56
CA TYR A 474 -14.52 -28.65 31.63
C TYR A 474 -15.85 -27.90 31.81
N ARG A 475 -16.54 -27.60 30.70
CA ARG A 475 -17.86 -26.97 30.71
C ARG A 475 -18.89 -27.86 31.42
N SER A 476 -18.92 -29.16 31.14
CA SER A 476 -19.85 -30.09 31.80
C SER A 476 -19.61 -30.23 33.30
N LYS A 477 -18.40 -29.89 33.78
CA LYS A 477 -18.04 -29.84 35.20
C LYS A 477 -18.21 -28.46 35.84
N GLY A 478 -18.75 -27.47 35.11
CA GLY A 478 -18.89 -26.09 35.60
C GLY A 478 -17.55 -25.38 35.87
N ALA A 479 -16.46 -25.84 35.25
CA ALA A 479 -15.10 -25.38 35.53
C ALA A 479 -14.47 -24.58 34.38
N ILE A 480 -15.31 -23.97 33.52
CA ILE A 480 -14.85 -23.28 32.31
C ILE A 480 -13.93 -22.09 32.62
N ASP A 481 -14.16 -21.40 33.73
CA ASP A 481 -13.36 -20.23 34.13
C ASP A 481 -11.91 -20.57 34.46
N LYS A 482 -11.64 -21.83 34.86
CA LYS A 482 -10.28 -22.32 35.10
C LYS A 482 -9.45 -22.40 33.81
N LEU A 483 -10.10 -22.49 32.65
CA LEU A 483 -9.42 -22.64 31.37
C LEU A 483 -8.59 -21.42 31.01
N SER A 484 -8.98 -20.20 31.41
CA SER A 484 -8.19 -19.00 31.10
C SER A 484 -6.78 -19.07 31.69
N GLY A 485 -6.67 -19.40 32.98
CA GLY A 485 -5.40 -19.57 33.69
C GLY A 485 -4.59 -20.77 33.17
N ILE A 486 -5.26 -21.86 32.80
CA ILE A 486 -4.63 -23.02 32.15
C ILE A 486 -4.05 -22.61 30.79
N SER A 487 -4.82 -21.92 29.95
CA SER A 487 -4.38 -21.43 28.64
C SER A 487 -3.18 -20.50 28.77
N TYR A 488 -3.13 -19.59 29.75
CA TYR A 488 -1.94 -18.77 30.00
C TYR A 488 -0.70 -19.58 30.32
N ARG A 489 -0.80 -20.60 31.18
CA ARG A 489 0.33 -21.50 31.48
C ARG A 489 0.82 -22.22 30.23
N LEU A 490 -0.11 -22.81 29.46
CA LEU A 490 0.21 -23.50 28.21
C LEU A 490 0.88 -22.57 27.18
N LEU A 491 0.36 -21.35 27.01
CA LEU A 491 0.96 -20.34 26.12
C LEU A 491 2.36 -19.92 26.57
N ASN A 492 2.60 -19.83 27.88
CA ASN A 492 3.94 -19.52 28.40
C ASN A 492 4.92 -20.66 28.10
N SER A 493 4.53 -21.91 28.32
CA SER A 493 5.34 -23.09 27.99
C SER A 493 5.64 -23.16 26.48
N LEU A 494 4.66 -22.84 25.61
CA LEU A 494 4.86 -22.80 24.16
C LEU A 494 5.80 -21.66 23.74
N LYS A 495 5.71 -20.49 24.39
CA LYS A 495 6.60 -19.34 24.14
C LYS A 495 8.04 -19.66 24.50
N THR A 496 8.28 -20.33 25.62
CA THR A 496 9.61 -20.70 26.12
C THR A 496 10.12 -22.04 25.60
N ASN A 497 9.35 -22.71 24.74
CA ASN A 497 9.64 -24.03 24.21
C ASN A 497 9.85 -25.11 25.32
N ASN A 498 9.18 -24.95 26.45
CA ASN A 498 9.28 -25.86 27.59
C ASN A 498 8.23 -26.98 27.48
N VAL A 499 8.64 -28.10 26.88
CA VAL A 499 7.78 -29.27 26.65
C VAL A 499 7.32 -29.90 27.96
N ASP A 500 8.20 -30.02 28.96
CA ASP A 500 7.90 -30.65 30.24
C ASP A 500 6.78 -29.89 30.98
N SER A 501 6.94 -28.56 31.10
CA SER A 501 5.93 -27.70 31.73
C SER A 501 4.58 -27.73 31.00
N PHE A 502 4.60 -27.84 29.67
CA PHE A 502 3.40 -28.00 28.88
C PHE A 502 2.72 -29.35 29.18
N MET A 503 3.49 -30.44 29.17
CA MET A 503 2.99 -31.80 29.42
C MET A 503 2.48 -31.96 30.85
N ASP A 504 3.13 -31.37 31.85
CA ASP A 504 2.67 -31.34 33.24
C ASP A 504 1.31 -30.66 33.35
N THR A 505 1.16 -29.50 32.70
CA THR A 505 -0.11 -28.77 32.68
C THR A 505 -1.19 -29.61 31.97
N LEU A 506 -0.85 -30.23 30.84
CA LEU A 506 -1.74 -31.07 30.05
C LEU A 506 -2.21 -32.31 30.84
N LEU A 507 -1.30 -33.07 31.44
CA LEU A 507 -1.57 -34.27 32.23
C LEU A 507 -2.50 -33.96 33.39
N ASN A 508 -2.25 -32.86 34.11
CA ASN A 508 -3.13 -32.39 35.18
C ASN A 508 -4.54 -32.07 34.66
N CYS A 509 -4.65 -31.50 33.47
CA CYS A 509 -5.96 -31.21 32.88
C CYS A 509 -6.75 -32.49 32.56
N TYR A 510 -6.09 -33.50 31.98
CA TYR A 510 -6.69 -34.78 31.62
C TYR A 510 -7.01 -35.63 32.85
N LEU A 511 -6.17 -35.58 33.89
CA LEU A 511 -6.45 -36.16 35.20
C LEU A 511 -7.71 -35.55 35.83
N TYR A 512 -7.86 -34.22 35.80
CA TYR A 512 -9.03 -33.53 36.33
C TYR A 512 -10.34 -33.97 35.66
N VAL A 513 -10.33 -34.17 34.34
CA VAL A 513 -11.50 -34.66 33.59
C VAL A 513 -11.62 -36.19 33.57
N LYS A 514 -10.69 -36.92 34.21
CA LYS A 514 -10.62 -38.39 34.24
C LYS A 514 -10.66 -39.00 32.83
N SER A 515 -9.79 -38.51 31.95
CA SER A 515 -9.68 -38.99 30.57
C SER A 515 -8.24 -39.30 30.21
N SER A 516 -8.02 -40.21 29.26
CA SER A 516 -6.71 -40.46 28.69
C SER A 516 -6.21 -39.25 27.89
N VAL A 517 -4.89 -39.06 27.88
CA VAL A 517 -4.24 -38.06 27.02
C VAL A 517 -4.27 -38.56 25.57
N PRO A 518 -4.72 -37.75 24.61
CA PRO A 518 -4.76 -38.12 23.20
C PRO A 518 -3.37 -38.39 22.61
N GLU A 519 -3.29 -39.35 21.69
CA GLU A 519 -2.04 -39.78 21.05
C GLU A 519 -1.34 -38.65 20.26
N ILE A 520 -2.10 -37.65 19.77
CA ILE A 520 -1.53 -36.50 19.03
C ILE A 520 -0.43 -35.77 19.82
N PHE A 521 -0.46 -35.80 21.15
CA PHE A 521 0.58 -35.19 21.97
C PHE A 521 1.89 -35.97 21.97
N LEU A 522 1.92 -37.23 21.54
CA LEU A 522 3.17 -37.95 21.28
C LEU A 522 3.90 -37.36 20.05
N ASP A 523 3.16 -36.88 19.06
CA ASP A 523 3.75 -36.19 17.91
C ASP A 523 4.36 -34.83 18.30
N ALA A 524 3.82 -34.17 19.33
CA ALA A 524 4.38 -32.93 19.86
C ALA A 524 5.76 -33.13 20.53
N LEU A 525 6.10 -34.34 20.97
CA LEU A 525 7.42 -34.63 21.56
C LEU A 525 8.54 -34.83 20.53
N LYS A 526 8.20 -34.93 19.24
CA LYS A 526 9.18 -35.28 18.20
C LYS A 526 10.11 -34.14 17.80
N ASN A 527 9.59 -32.91 17.71
CA ASN A 527 10.37 -31.71 17.43
C ASN A 527 9.61 -30.43 17.84
N GLU A 528 10.34 -29.31 17.86
CA GLU A 528 9.82 -28.00 18.26
C GLU A 528 8.66 -27.51 17.37
N GLU A 529 8.74 -27.71 16.06
CA GLU A 529 7.71 -27.24 15.13
C GLU A 529 6.39 -27.98 15.32
N ARG A 530 6.43 -29.30 15.54
CA ARG A 530 5.25 -30.12 15.87
C ARG A 530 4.72 -29.74 17.24
N PHE A 531 5.59 -29.59 18.23
CA PHE A 531 5.22 -29.13 19.57
C PHE A 531 4.42 -27.83 19.51
N LYS A 532 4.98 -26.80 18.88
CA LYS A 532 4.34 -25.49 18.75
C LYS A 532 3.07 -25.55 17.91
N THR A 533 3.07 -26.28 16.80
CA THR A 533 1.89 -26.39 15.92
C THR A 533 0.71 -27.05 16.65
N ILE A 534 0.94 -28.20 17.28
CA ILE A 534 -0.09 -28.95 18.02
C ILE A 534 -0.52 -28.17 19.26
N GLY A 535 0.43 -27.64 20.02
CA GLY A 535 0.16 -26.89 21.25
C GLY A 535 -0.63 -25.61 21.01
N TYR A 536 -0.27 -24.81 20.01
CA TYR A 536 -1.05 -23.61 19.67
C TYR A 536 -2.44 -23.94 19.13
N ALA A 537 -2.56 -24.98 18.30
CA ALA A 537 -3.87 -25.43 17.82
C ALA A 537 -4.76 -25.88 18.98
N PHE A 538 -4.21 -26.65 19.92
CA PHE A 538 -4.88 -27.10 21.13
C PHE A 538 -5.37 -25.95 22.00
N VAL A 539 -4.49 -24.96 22.26
CA VAL A 539 -4.88 -23.78 23.04
C VAL A 539 -5.95 -22.95 22.32
N ALA A 540 -5.88 -22.79 20.99
CA ALA A 540 -6.95 -22.14 20.23
C ALA A 540 -8.30 -22.84 20.42
N GLY A 541 -8.32 -24.17 20.39
CA GLY A 541 -9.51 -24.97 20.69
C GLY A 541 -10.00 -24.83 22.14
N LEU A 542 -9.10 -24.54 23.09
CA LEU A 542 -9.43 -24.41 24.51
C LEU A 542 -10.09 -23.06 24.86
N ILE A 543 -9.70 -21.98 24.20
CA ILE A 543 -10.07 -20.59 24.59
C ILE A 543 -11.46 -20.15 24.10
N GLU A 544 -11.97 -20.71 23.00
CA GLU A 544 -13.18 -20.19 22.35
C GLU A 544 -14.49 -20.69 22.99
N GLY A 545 -15.54 -19.87 23.07
CA GLY A 545 -16.89 -20.37 23.40
C GLY A 545 -17.51 -19.80 24.67
N LYS A 546 -17.92 -18.53 24.59
CA LYS A 546 -19.31 -18.25 24.96
C LYS A 546 -20.14 -18.58 23.72
N LYS A 547 -21.09 -19.50 23.83
CA LYS A 547 -22.22 -19.50 22.89
C LYS A 547 -22.91 -18.15 23.12
N GLU A 548 -22.99 -17.32 22.10
CA GLU A 548 -24.05 -16.32 22.08
C GLU A 548 -25.35 -17.10 22.21
N ASN A 549 -26.17 -16.73 23.19
CA ASN A 549 -27.52 -17.26 23.26
C ASN A 549 -28.19 -16.85 21.95
N ASN A 550 -28.52 -17.83 21.12
CA ASN A 550 -29.53 -17.67 20.08
C ASN A 550 -30.83 -17.29 20.79
N ASN A 551 -31.05 -15.99 20.90
CA ASN A 551 -32.32 -15.30 21.07
C ASN A 551 -31.99 -13.82 20.90
N ASP A 552 -31.87 -13.38 19.65
CA ASP A 552 -32.81 -12.40 19.10
C ASP A 552 -32.62 -12.28 17.59
N ASN A 553 -33.76 -12.26 16.92
CA ASN A 553 -33.96 -12.26 15.48
C ASN A 553 -33.49 -10.95 14.82
N GLU A 554 -33.08 -11.09 13.56
CA GLU A 554 -33.12 -10.11 12.46
C GLU A 554 -32.34 -8.78 12.61
N ASN A 555 -31.51 -8.55 11.58
CA ASN A 555 -30.85 -7.30 11.18
C ASN A 555 -29.59 -6.87 11.96
N GLY A 556 -28.47 -7.52 11.64
CA GLY A 556 -27.12 -7.03 11.93
C GLY A 556 -26.39 -6.50 10.68
N GLY A 557 -26.44 -5.17 10.50
CA GLY A 557 -25.30 -4.37 10.06
C GLY A 557 -24.75 -4.55 8.64
N LYS A 558 -25.49 -4.07 7.64
CA LYS A 558 -24.86 -3.19 6.64
C LYS A 558 -24.62 -1.84 7.32
N ASP A 559 -23.55 -1.18 6.90
CA ASP A 559 -23.18 0.20 7.24
C ASP A 559 -22.44 0.39 8.57
N ASN A 560 -21.11 0.46 8.46
CA ASN A 560 -20.40 1.69 8.82
C ASN A 560 -19.23 1.86 7.84
N GLU A 561 -19.32 2.99 7.15
CA GLU A 561 -18.46 3.56 6.10
C GLU A 561 -16.95 3.36 6.27
#